data_AF-A0AAV0K300-F1
#
_entry.id   AF-A0AAV0K300-F1
#
_cell.length_a   1.000
_cell.length_b   1.000
_cell.length_c   1.000
_cell.angle_alpha   90.00
_cell.angle_beta   90.00
_cell.angle_gamma   90.00
#
_symmetry.space_group_name_H-M   'P 1'
#
loop_
_entity.id
_entity.type
_entity.pdbx_description
1 polymer ?
#
loop_
_entity_poly.entity_id
_entity_poly.type
_entity_poly.pdbx_seq_one_letter_code
_entity_poly.pdbx_strand_id
1 'polypeptide(L)'
;MLYISSANRFVTLLVPQKLFLSLIKFGCLVRIGCVVLYNAQGKFHKSTTKTLDYVVSQADSTIENLRNVSDYLASAKLLGVDQVFLPSDVQTDIDQIGGRINSSASLLDEKSSENSSDIQDLLDSVRLALIVVAAIMLVLTFLGLLFSIFGMQLLVHILVVLGWILVAGTFILCGIFLLLHNVAGDACVAMDQWVQNPAAHTALDEILPCVDTTTALETLAKSKEVTSQLAEVVNQVITNMSNINFSPNFKPLYINQSGPLVPILCNPFHADLTDRACSPGEVDLNNATQVWSGYVCQVSAAGICETTGRLTPTIYSQMEAAVNVSYGLINYAPFLVQLEDCSFARQTFSEIHREHCPGLRKYSREIYVGLVIVSTAVMLSLIFWVIYGRERRHRTGGKQEHEHQAEDRAAHQEVVEEGGEIKEH
;
A
#
# COMPACT_ATOMS: atom_id res chain seq x y z
N MET A 1 61.19 43.34 16.08
CA MET A 1 61.08 41.86 16.11
C MET A 1 60.03 41.33 17.10
N LEU A 2 59.70 42.04 18.20
CA LEU A 2 58.67 41.63 19.17
C LEU A 2 57.21 41.72 18.67
N TYR A 3 56.90 42.62 17.73
CA TYR A 3 55.53 42.80 17.22
C TYR A 3 55.06 41.64 16.30
N ILE A 4 55.97 41.04 15.54
CA ILE A 4 55.68 39.88 14.65
C ILE A 4 55.45 38.61 15.47
N SER A 5 56.17 38.45 16.60
CA SER A 5 55.98 37.34 17.54
C SER A 5 54.62 37.40 18.27
N SER A 6 54.16 38.61 18.62
CA SER A 6 52.84 38.84 19.22
C SER A 6 51.69 38.52 18.25
N ALA A 7 51.77 39.01 17.01
CA ALA A 7 50.77 38.75 15.97
C ALA A 7 50.67 37.25 15.63
N ASN A 8 51.80 36.55 15.51
CA ASN A 8 51.80 35.10 15.30
C ASN A 8 51.17 34.36 16.47
N ARG A 9 51.46 34.75 17.73
CA ARG A 9 50.94 34.13 18.94
C ARG A 9 49.42 34.35 19.12
N PHE A 10 48.90 35.50 18.69
CA PHE A 10 47.46 35.81 18.69
C PHE A 10 46.71 35.00 17.60
N VAL A 11 47.31 34.87 16.42
CA VAL A 11 46.79 34.01 15.34
C VAL A 11 46.81 32.53 15.74
N THR A 12 47.87 32.05 16.42
CA THR A 12 47.93 30.66 16.92
C THR A 12 46.89 30.37 17.99
N LEU A 13 46.49 31.33 18.82
CA LEU A 13 45.44 31.15 19.84
C LEU A 13 44.01 31.23 19.27
N LEU A 14 43.79 31.96 18.16
CA LEU A 14 42.46 32.15 17.53
C LEU A 14 42.02 31.00 16.62
N VAL A 15 42.93 30.42 15.84
CA VAL A 15 42.67 29.25 14.97
C VAL A 15 41.99 28.05 15.67
N PRO A 16 42.45 27.55 16.83
CA PRO A 16 41.91 26.37 17.51
C PRO A 16 40.51 26.64 18.07
N GLN A 17 40.27 27.88 18.54
CA GLN A 17 39.00 28.32 19.10
C GLN A 17 37.95 28.42 18.00
N LYS A 18 38.33 28.90 16.81
CA LYS A 18 37.45 28.91 15.62
C LYS A 18 37.14 27.50 15.11
N LEU A 19 38.13 26.60 15.06
CA LEU A 19 37.94 25.18 14.72
C LEU A 19 36.99 24.49 15.69
N PHE A 20 37.17 24.69 16.99
CA PHE A 20 36.31 24.11 18.03
C PHE A 20 34.87 24.63 17.95
N LEU A 21 34.68 25.95 17.75
CA LEU A 21 33.35 26.53 17.56
C LEU A 21 32.65 25.96 16.31
N SER A 22 33.40 25.68 15.24
CA SER A 22 32.85 25.05 14.03
C SER A 22 32.34 23.63 14.30
N LEU A 23 33.06 22.84 15.10
CA LEU A 23 32.64 21.49 15.49
C LEU A 23 31.33 21.51 16.31
N ILE A 24 31.17 22.48 17.20
CA ILE A 24 29.91 22.66 17.96
C ILE A 24 28.75 22.98 16.99
N LYS A 25 28.97 23.87 16.02
CA LYS A 25 27.94 24.23 15.02
C LYS A 25 27.50 23.02 14.20
N PHE A 26 28.45 22.22 13.71
CA PHE A 26 28.13 21.00 12.96
C PHE A 26 27.44 19.96 13.84
N GLY A 27 27.83 19.81 15.11
CA GLY A 27 27.11 18.97 16.07
C GLY A 27 25.65 19.39 16.30
N CYS A 28 25.38 20.71 16.33
CA CYS A 28 24.01 21.22 16.35
C CYS A 28 23.23 20.87 15.08
N LEU A 29 23.86 20.98 13.90
CA LEU A 29 23.24 20.61 12.62
C LEU A 29 22.93 19.11 12.56
N VAL A 30 23.82 18.25 13.07
CA VAL A 30 23.57 16.80 13.14
C VAL A 30 22.37 16.52 14.04
N ARG A 31 22.27 17.16 15.21
CA ARG A 31 21.08 17.03 16.08
C ARG A 31 19.80 17.45 15.38
N ILE A 32 19.80 18.60 14.71
CA ILE A 32 18.63 19.09 13.96
C ILE A 32 18.26 18.10 12.85
N GLY A 33 19.25 17.64 12.07
CA GLY A 33 19.04 16.67 11.00
C GLY A 33 18.48 15.34 11.49
N CYS A 34 18.98 14.81 12.62
CA CYS A 34 18.45 13.59 13.24
C CYS A 34 16.99 13.77 13.72
N VAL A 35 16.65 14.93 14.27
CA VAL A 35 15.26 15.24 14.67
C VAL A 35 14.34 15.31 13.45
N VAL A 36 14.79 15.93 12.35
CA VAL A 36 14.04 15.97 11.08
C VAL A 36 13.85 14.54 10.55
N LEU A 37 14.91 13.74 10.51
CA LEU A 37 14.86 12.35 10.06
C LEU A 37 13.87 11.50 10.88
N TYR A 38 13.94 11.57 12.20
CA TYR A 38 13.07 10.79 13.08
C TYR A 38 11.58 11.14 12.85
N ASN A 39 11.27 12.43 12.79
CA ASN A 39 9.90 12.89 12.54
C ASN A 39 9.41 12.54 11.13
N ALA A 40 10.25 12.76 10.12
CA ALA A 40 9.92 12.50 8.72
C ALA A 40 9.72 11.00 8.46
N GLN A 41 10.59 10.15 9.01
CA GLN A 41 10.51 8.70 8.94
C GLN A 41 9.17 8.19 9.51
N GLY A 42 8.82 8.61 10.73
CA GLY A 42 7.58 8.15 11.37
C GLY A 42 6.33 8.54 10.57
N LYS A 43 6.33 9.73 9.97
CA LYS A 43 5.22 10.19 9.11
C LYS A 43 5.21 9.51 7.74
N PHE A 44 6.38 9.25 7.15
CA PHE A 44 6.50 8.52 5.89
C PHE A 44 5.96 7.10 6.05
N HIS A 45 6.46 6.35 7.03
CA HIS A 45 5.99 5.00 7.33
C HIS A 45 4.47 4.98 7.52
N LYS A 46 3.91 5.86 8.38
CA LYS A 46 2.46 5.96 8.57
C LYS A 46 1.70 6.29 7.28
N SER A 47 2.23 7.18 6.43
CA SER A 47 1.59 7.57 5.17
C SER A 47 1.60 6.41 4.16
N THR A 48 2.72 5.70 4.05
CA THR A 48 2.86 4.57 3.13
C THR A 48 2.01 3.39 3.58
N THR A 49 2.01 3.06 4.88
CA THR A 49 1.13 2.01 5.43
C THR A 49 -0.33 2.31 5.15
N LYS A 50 -0.80 3.54 5.38
CA LYS A 50 -2.18 3.92 5.03
C LYS A 50 -2.51 3.78 3.55
N THR A 51 -1.56 4.14 2.68
CA THR A 51 -1.74 4.01 1.24
C THR A 51 -1.85 2.55 0.83
N LEU A 52 -1.00 1.70 1.42
CA LEU A 52 -1.02 0.27 1.21
C LEU A 52 -2.31 -0.37 1.72
N ASP A 53 -2.72 -0.04 2.95
CA ASP A 53 -3.98 -0.52 3.55
C ASP A 53 -5.18 -0.16 2.67
N TYR A 54 -5.21 1.06 2.12
CA TYR A 54 -6.25 1.49 1.20
C TYR A 54 -6.26 0.64 -0.08
N VAL A 55 -5.10 0.42 -0.72
CA VAL A 55 -5.00 -0.42 -1.93
C VAL A 55 -5.44 -1.86 -1.65
N VAL A 56 -5.03 -2.43 -0.52
CA VAL A 56 -5.43 -3.78 -0.09
C VAL A 56 -6.94 -3.84 0.15
N SER A 57 -7.52 -2.84 0.81
CA SER A 57 -8.98 -2.78 1.03
C SER A 57 -9.78 -2.74 -0.27
N GLN A 58 -9.27 -2.04 -1.30
CA GLN A 58 -9.91 -2.02 -2.63
C GLN A 58 -9.78 -3.37 -3.34
N ALA A 59 -8.65 -4.06 -3.16
CA ALA A 59 -8.45 -5.42 -3.67
C ALA A 59 -9.36 -6.43 -2.96
N ASP A 60 -9.47 -6.37 -1.63
CA ASP A 60 -10.33 -7.24 -0.82
C ASP A 60 -11.81 -7.10 -1.22
N SER A 61 -12.28 -5.86 -1.41
CA SER A 61 -13.63 -5.61 -1.91
C SER A 61 -13.85 -6.19 -3.32
N THR A 62 -12.84 -6.10 -4.19
CA THR A 62 -12.89 -6.70 -5.53
C THR A 62 -12.95 -8.23 -5.45
N ILE A 63 -12.14 -8.85 -4.60
CA ILE A 63 -12.09 -10.29 -4.38
C ILE A 63 -13.44 -10.80 -3.86
N GLU A 64 -14.03 -10.11 -2.87
CA GLU A 64 -15.34 -10.45 -2.31
C GLU A 64 -16.43 -10.40 -3.38
N ASN A 65 -16.51 -9.31 -4.14
CA ASN A 65 -17.49 -9.16 -5.21
C ASN A 65 -17.32 -10.23 -6.31
N LEU A 66 -16.08 -10.54 -6.70
CA LEU A 66 -15.81 -11.58 -7.69
C LEU A 66 -16.20 -12.98 -7.19
N ARG A 67 -15.93 -13.31 -5.92
CA ARG A 67 -16.36 -14.57 -5.30
C ARG A 67 -17.89 -14.67 -5.27
N ASN A 68 -18.57 -13.60 -4.86
CA ASN A 68 -20.03 -13.55 -4.86
C ASN A 68 -20.60 -13.76 -6.28
N VAL A 69 -20.04 -13.10 -7.30
CA VAL A 69 -20.43 -13.31 -8.71
C VAL A 69 -20.25 -14.77 -9.12
N SER A 70 -19.12 -15.40 -8.77
CA SER A 70 -18.87 -16.82 -9.06
C SER A 70 -19.93 -17.73 -8.42
N ASP A 71 -20.31 -17.46 -7.17
CA ASP A 71 -21.31 -18.24 -6.44
C ASP A 71 -22.72 -18.07 -7.04
N TYR A 72 -23.10 -16.85 -7.42
CA TYR A 72 -24.37 -16.61 -8.13
C TYR A 72 -24.39 -17.24 -9.52
N LEU A 73 -23.26 -17.23 -10.24
CA LEU A 73 -23.15 -17.87 -11.55
C LEU A 73 -23.26 -19.40 -11.43
N ALA A 74 -22.72 -20.00 -10.36
CA ALA A 74 -22.88 -21.43 -10.10
C ALA A 74 -24.36 -21.82 -9.89
N SER A 75 -25.17 -20.92 -9.33
CA SER A 75 -26.63 -21.12 -9.20
C SER A 75 -27.33 -21.21 -10.55
N ALA A 76 -26.79 -20.59 -11.61
CA ALA A 76 -27.39 -20.64 -12.96
C ALA A 76 -27.47 -22.05 -13.54
N LYS A 77 -26.63 -23.00 -13.07
CA LYS A 77 -26.70 -24.41 -13.51
C LYS A 77 -27.97 -25.13 -13.07
N LEU A 78 -28.55 -24.69 -11.95
CA LEU A 78 -29.78 -25.27 -11.41
C LEU A 78 -31.01 -24.81 -12.21
N LEU A 79 -30.86 -23.85 -13.11
CA LEU A 79 -31.85 -23.47 -14.12
C LEU A 79 -31.96 -24.58 -15.18
N GLY A 80 -32.67 -25.65 -14.84
CA GLY A 80 -33.08 -26.67 -15.82
C GLY A 80 -32.44 -28.05 -15.67
N VAL A 81 -32.38 -28.59 -14.46
CA VAL A 81 -32.26 -30.04 -14.25
C VAL A 81 -33.66 -30.61 -14.02
N ASP A 82 -34.30 -30.99 -15.12
CA ASP A 82 -35.08 -32.24 -15.34
C ASP A 82 -36.14 -32.12 -16.45
N GLN A 83 -36.55 -30.94 -16.96
CA GLN A 83 -37.56 -30.86 -18.04
C GLN A 83 -37.45 -29.76 -19.12
N VAL A 84 -36.61 -28.72 -19.00
CA VAL A 84 -36.24 -27.80 -20.12
C VAL A 84 -34.81 -27.31 -19.89
N PHE A 85 -33.95 -27.43 -20.89
CA PHE A 85 -32.49 -27.43 -20.73
C PHE A 85 -31.84 -26.10 -21.14
N LEU A 86 -30.93 -25.59 -20.31
CA LEU A 86 -29.76 -24.87 -20.83
C LEU A 86 -28.88 -25.89 -21.57
N PRO A 87 -28.54 -25.66 -22.85
CA PRO A 87 -27.70 -26.60 -23.58
C PRO A 87 -26.32 -26.73 -22.92
N SER A 88 -25.69 -27.89 -23.10
CA SER A 88 -24.49 -28.31 -22.35
C SER A 88 -23.25 -27.42 -22.60
N ASP A 89 -23.23 -26.75 -23.75
CA ASP A 89 -22.26 -25.70 -24.09
C ASP A 89 -22.35 -24.52 -23.11
N VAL A 90 -23.55 -24.01 -22.84
CA VAL A 90 -23.76 -22.89 -21.91
C VAL A 90 -23.35 -23.25 -20.48
N GLN A 91 -23.63 -24.50 -20.06
CA GLN A 91 -23.19 -24.98 -18.74
C GLN A 91 -21.67 -25.06 -18.65
N THR A 92 -21.01 -25.50 -19.72
CA THR A 92 -19.54 -25.55 -19.77
C THR A 92 -18.94 -24.15 -19.74
N ASP A 93 -19.55 -23.18 -20.44
CA ASP A 93 -19.11 -21.78 -20.42
C ASP A 93 -19.26 -21.16 -19.03
N ILE A 94 -20.36 -21.43 -18.33
CA ILE A 94 -20.58 -21.03 -16.93
C ILE A 94 -19.45 -21.58 -16.03
N ASP A 95 -19.06 -22.83 -16.20
CA ASP A 95 -18.00 -23.47 -15.40
C ASP A 95 -16.65 -22.84 -15.66
N GLN A 96 -16.36 -22.59 -16.93
CA GLN A 96 -15.12 -21.97 -17.35
C GLN A 96 -15.03 -20.52 -16.86
N ILE A 97 -16.12 -19.76 -16.94
CA ILE A 97 -16.18 -18.37 -16.48
C ILE A 97 -16.08 -18.31 -14.95
N GLY A 98 -16.90 -19.08 -14.24
CA GLY A 98 -16.86 -19.12 -12.76
C GLY A 98 -15.50 -19.58 -12.25
N GLY A 99 -14.92 -20.61 -12.85
CA GLY A 99 -13.57 -21.07 -12.52
C GLY A 99 -12.48 -20.02 -12.76
N ARG A 100 -12.57 -19.25 -13.86
CA ARG A 100 -11.65 -18.14 -14.14
C ARG A 100 -11.81 -17.00 -13.15
N ILE A 101 -13.04 -16.58 -12.84
CA ILE A 101 -13.32 -15.53 -11.86
C ILE A 101 -12.77 -15.92 -10.49
N ASN A 102 -13.05 -17.15 -10.03
CA ASN A 102 -12.55 -17.63 -8.75
C ASN A 102 -11.01 -17.74 -8.74
N SER A 103 -10.40 -18.22 -9.83
CA SER A 103 -8.93 -18.25 -9.94
C SER A 103 -8.32 -16.85 -9.92
N SER A 104 -8.92 -15.88 -10.60
CA SER A 104 -8.48 -14.47 -10.58
C SER A 104 -8.63 -13.87 -9.18
N ALA A 105 -9.76 -14.12 -8.50
CA ALA A 105 -9.97 -13.69 -7.12
C ALA A 105 -8.94 -14.29 -6.16
N SER A 106 -8.65 -15.59 -6.25
CA SER A 106 -7.61 -16.25 -5.45
C SER A 106 -6.21 -15.73 -5.74
N LEU A 107 -5.87 -15.47 -7.01
CA LEU A 107 -4.57 -14.89 -7.37
C LEU A 107 -4.42 -13.46 -6.83
N LEU A 108 -5.48 -12.66 -6.91
CA LEU A 108 -5.51 -11.30 -6.35
C LEU A 108 -5.38 -11.33 -4.83
N ASP A 109 -6.05 -12.26 -4.15
CA ASP A 109 -5.98 -12.46 -2.69
C ASP A 109 -4.55 -12.81 -2.26
N GLU A 110 -3.95 -13.82 -2.89
CA GLU A 110 -2.57 -14.23 -2.65
C GLU A 110 -1.59 -13.07 -2.89
N LYS A 111 -1.66 -12.43 -4.07
CA LYS A 111 -0.70 -11.37 -4.43
C LYS A 111 -0.91 -10.07 -3.68
N SER A 112 -2.14 -9.71 -3.33
CA SER A 112 -2.42 -8.53 -2.50
C SER A 112 -1.87 -8.73 -1.10
N SER A 113 -2.14 -9.88 -0.49
CA SER A 113 -1.67 -10.22 0.85
C SER A 113 -0.14 -10.33 0.93
N GLU A 114 0.47 -11.07 0.00
CA GLU A 114 1.94 -11.24 -0.08
C GLU A 114 2.64 -9.89 -0.28
N ASN A 115 2.22 -9.11 -1.29
CA ASN A 115 2.83 -7.81 -1.55
C ASN A 115 2.63 -6.84 -0.39
N SER A 116 1.47 -6.86 0.27
CA SER A 116 1.22 -6.01 1.43
C SER A 116 2.17 -6.35 2.59
N SER A 117 2.29 -7.64 2.93
CA SER A 117 3.20 -8.10 3.98
C SER A 117 4.65 -7.72 3.66
N ASP A 118 5.11 -8.00 2.44
CA ASP A 118 6.47 -7.71 2.01
C ASP A 118 6.80 -6.22 2.05
N ILE A 119 5.86 -5.36 1.62
CA ILE A 119 6.04 -3.91 1.68
C ILE A 119 6.04 -3.42 3.13
N GLN A 120 5.18 -3.94 4.01
CA GLN A 120 5.17 -3.58 5.43
C GLN A 120 6.50 -3.96 6.11
N ASP A 121 6.99 -5.18 5.89
CA ASP A 121 8.27 -5.65 6.43
C ASP A 121 9.45 -4.81 5.93
N LEU A 122 9.44 -4.42 4.65
CA LEU A 122 10.43 -3.52 4.08
C LEU A 122 10.37 -2.13 4.75
N LEU A 123 9.17 -1.57 4.93
CA LEU A 123 8.99 -0.25 5.56
C LEU A 123 9.45 -0.25 7.02
N ASP A 124 9.18 -1.32 7.77
CA ASP A 124 9.65 -1.48 9.14
C ASP A 124 11.17 -1.67 9.22
N SER A 125 11.74 -2.43 8.29
CA SER A 125 13.19 -2.59 8.17
C SER A 125 13.89 -1.26 7.88
N VAL A 126 13.37 -0.48 6.94
CA VAL A 126 13.89 0.86 6.57
C VAL A 126 13.76 1.83 7.75
N ARG A 127 12.63 1.81 8.46
CA ARG A 127 12.41 2.58 9.69
C ARG A 127 13.48 2.30 10.73
N LEU A 128 13.71 1.03 11.04
CA LEU A 128 14.70 0.60 12.00
C LEU A 128 16.11 1.05 11.57
N ALA A 129 16.48 0.81 10.31
CA ALA A 129 17.78 1.19 9.77
C ALA A 129 18.06 2.70 9.91
N LEU A 130 17.08 3.55 9.56
CA LEU A 130 17.22 5.01 9.68
C LEU A 130 17.38 5.46 11.14
N ILE A 131 16.64 4.86 12.08
CA ILE A 131 16.75 5.17 13.52
C ILE A 131 18.14 4.78 14.04
N VAL A 132 18.62 3.58 13.68
CA VAL A 132 19.95 3.09 14.07
C VAL A 132 21.05 3.99 13.52
N VAL A 133 20.98 4.35 12.24
CA VAL A 133 21.95 5.27 11.60
C VAL A 133 21.95 6.63 12.31
N ALA A 134 20.78 7.20 12.59
CA ALA A 134 20.69 8.48 13.31
C ALA A 134 21.30 8.39 14.72
N ALA A 135 21.04 7.32 15.47
CA ALA A 135 21.62 7.10 16.79
C ALA A 135 23.16 6.97 16.74
N ILE A 136 23.69 6.19 15.80
CA ILE A 136 25.14 6.04 15.61
C ILE A 136 25.78 7.38 15.26
N MET A 137 25.16 8.20 14.39
CA MET A 137 25.67 9.52 14.03
C MET A 137 25.70 10.49 15.23
N LEU A 138 24.70 10.44 16.11
CA LEU A 138 24.70 11.22 17.36
C LEU A 138 25.79 10.77 18.33
N VAL A 139 25.96 9.46 18.50
CA VAL A 139 27.02 8.90 19.37
C VAL A 139 28.39 9.24 18.81
N LEU A 140 28.59 9.10 17.51
CA LEU A 140 29.85 9.44 16.84
C LEU A 140 30.21 10.90 17.06
N THR A 141 29.28 11.82 16.81
CA THR A 141 29.49 13.27 16.97
C THR A 141 29.78 13.65 18.42
N PHE A 142 29.08 13.04 19.38
CA PHE A 142 29.32 13.24 20.81
C PHE A 142 30.70 12.72 21.24
N LEU A 143 31.02 11.46 20.93
CA LEU A 143 32.30 10.84 21.32
C LEU A 143 33.49 11.55 20.69
N GLY A 144 33.41 11.94 19.41
CA GLY A 144 34.53 12.64 18.81
C GLY A 144 34.67 14.08 19.31
N LEU A 145 33.60 14.76 19.74
CA LEU A 145 33.75 16.02 20.48
C LEU A 145 34.49 15.79 21.82
N LEU A 146 34.10 14.76 22.58
CA LEU A 146 34.76 14.42 23.85
C LEU A 146 36.23 14.06 23.67
N PHE A 147 36.56 13.13 22.78
CA PHE A 147 37.94 12.70 22.55
C PHE A 147 38.80 13.80 21.94
N SER A 148 38.21 14.70 21.15
CA SER A 148 38.88 15.90 20.66
C SER A 148 39.28 16.85 21.80
N ILE A 149 38.47 16.94 22.87
CA ILE A 149 38.79 17.70 24.08
C ILE A 149 39.88 16.99 24.91
N PHE A 150 39.74 15.69 25.15
CA PHE A 150 40.74 14.91 25.92
C PHE A 150 42.07 14.71 25.17
N GLY A 151 42.10 14.86 23.85
CA GLY A 151 43.32 14.74 23.05
C GLY A 151 43.73 13.30 22.74
N MET A 152 42.79 12.35 22.79
CA MET A 152 43.03 10.93 22.53
C MET A 152 43.14 10.65 21.02
N GLN A 153 44.34 10.81 20.46
CA GLN A 153 44.56 10.79 19.01
C GLN A 153 44.16 9.47 18.34
N LEU A 154 44.45 8.32 18.95
CA LEU A 154 44.11 7.00 18.38
C LEU A 154 42.60 6.81 18.21
N LEU A 155 41.82 7.13 19.25
CA LEU A 155 40.36 7.00 19.20
C LEU A 155 39.72 7.96 18.19
N VAL A 156 40.24 9.19 18.07
CA VAL A 156 39.76 10.14 17.06
C VAL A 156 39.99 9.60 15.65
N HIS A 157 41.15 8.98 15.36
CA HIS A 157 41.41 8.40 14.03
C HIS A 157 40.47 7.23 13.72
N ILE A 158 40.19 6.35 14.69
CA ILE A 158 39.22 5.25 14.53
C ILE A 158 37.82 5.81 14.23
N LEU A 159 37.37 6.82 14.98
CA LEU A 159 36.08 7.46 14.75
C LEU A 159 36.00 8.16 13.39
N VAL A 160 37.10 8.73 12.89
CA VAL A 160 37.14 9.35 11.56
C VAL A 160 36.93 8.30 10.47
N VAL A 161 37.63 7.15 10.56
CA VAL A 161 37.45 6.05 9.59
C VAL A 161 36.01 5.53 9.62
N LEU A 162 35.46 5.25 10.80
CA LEU A 162 34.06 4.83 10.95
C LEU A 162 33.08 5.88 10.43
N GLY A 163 33.35 7.16 10.69
CA GLY A 163 32.53 8.27 10.23
C GLY A 163 32.48 8.38 8.72
N TRP A 164 33.59 8.17 8.01
CA TRP A 164 33.59 8.18 6.55
C TRP A 164 32.78 7.03 5.95
N ILE A 165 32.83 5.84 6.57
CA ILE A 165 31.99 4.70 6.17
C ILE A 165 30.50 5.06 6.34
N LEU A 166 30.12 5.67 7.47
CA LEU A 166 28.74 6.10 7.71
C LEU A 166 28.29 7.22 6.76
N VAL A 167 29.16 8.18 6.46
CA VAL A 167 28.89 9.24 5.47
C VAL A 167 28.64 8.63 4.09
N ALA A 168 29.45 7.66 3.66
CA ALA A 168 29.21 6.96 2.40
C ALA A 168 27.86 6.23 2.39
N GLY A 169 27.55 5.47 3.44
CA GLY A 169 26.26 4.77 3.56
C GLY A 169 25.06 5.71 3.58
N THR A 170 25.16 6.85 4.27
CA THR A 170 24.07 7.84 4.33
C THR A 170 23.84 8.58 3.01
N PHE A 171 24.89 8.81 2.21
CA PHE A 171 24.72 9.30 0.83
C PHE A 171 24.08 8.26 -0.09
N ILE A 172 24.39 6.97 0.06
CA ILE A 172 23.70 5.91 -0.69
C ILE A 172 22.21 5.88 -0.34
N LEU A 173 21.86 5.89 0.95
CA LEU A 173 20.47 5.97 1.40
C LEU A 173 19.78 7.23 0.89
N CYS A 174 20.47 8.37 0.89
CA CYS A 174 19.99 9.63 0.35
C CYS A 174 19.63 9.50 -1.14
N GLY A 175 20.48 8.85 -1.94
CA GLY A 175 20.20 8.55 -3.34
C GLY A 175 18.96 7.67 -3.52
N ILE A 176 18.82 6.62 -2.72
CA ILE A 176 17.64 5.73 -2.74
C ILE A 176 16.36 6.52 -2.44
N PHE A 177 16.34 7.34 -1.38
CA PHE A 177 15.17 8.15 -1.04
C PHE A 177 14.86 9.24 -2.07
N LEU A 178 15.87 9.77 -2.76
CA LEU A 178 15.66 10.69 -3.87
C LEU A 178 15.00 10.00 -5.06
N LEU A 179 15.44 8.78 -5.41
CA LEU A 179 14.79 7.97 -6.44
C LEU A 179 13.35 7.65 -6.04
N LEU A 180 13.11 7.21 -4.81
CA LEU A 180 11.76 6.95 -4.30
C LEU A 180 10.86 8.19 -4.35
N HIS A 181 11.40 9.37 -4.01
CA HIS A 181 10.65 10.61 -4.08
C HIS A 181 10.19 10.95 -5.50
N ASN A 182 11.09 10.80 -6.49
CA ASN A 182 10.77 11.06 -7.89
C ASN A 182 9.81 10.00 -8.43
N VAL A 183 10.09 8.71 -8.21
CA VAL A 183 9.21 7.61 -8.66
C VAL A 183 7.81 7.74 -8.06
N ALA A 184 7.68 8.03 -6.77
CA ALA A 184 6.37 8.27 -6.16
C ALA A 184 5.70 9.51 -6.74
N GLY A 185 6.45 10.60 -6.96
CA GLY A 185 5.94 11.81 -7.60
C GLY A 185 5.42 11.56 -9.02
N ASP A 186 6.20 10.85 -9.83
CA ASP A 186 5.88 10.52 -11.22
C ASP A 186 4.71 9.55 -11.29
N ALA A 187 4.65 8.53 -10.43
CA ALA A 187 3.50 7.63 -10.32
C ALA A 187 2.22 8.39 -9.95
N CYS A 188 2.30 9.32 -8.98
CA CYS A 188 1.16 10.14 -8.59
C CYS A 188 0.67 11.06 -9.71
N VAL A 189 1.58 11.63 -10.51
CA VAL A 189 1.23 12.45 -11.68
C VAL A 189 0.66 11.58 -12.81
N ALA A 190 1.24 10.41 -13.05
CA ALA A 190 0.77 9.47 -14.07
C ALA A 190 -0.64 8.97 -13.77
N MET A 191 -0.94 8.63 -12.50
CA MET A 191 -2.27 8.27 -12.03
C MET A 191 -3.29 9.39 -12.31
N ASP A 192 -2.96 10.63 -11.95
CA ASP A 192 -3.84 11.80 -12.16
C ASP A 192 -4.06 12.10 -13.66
N GLN A 193 -2.99 12.05 -14.46
CA GLN A 193 -3.08 12.25 -15.90
C GLN A 193 -3.94 11.21 -16.59
N TRP A 194 -3.83 9.93 -16.19
CA TRP A 194 -4.66 8.85 -16.74
C TRP A 194 -6.13 9.01 -16.32
N VAL A 195 -6.40 9.41 -15.07
CA VAL A 195 -7.77 9.70 -14.61
C VAL A 195 -8.40 10.86 -15.40
N GLN A 196 -7.65 11.93 -15.67
CA GLN A 196 -8.15 13.11 -16.38
C GLN A 196 -8.30 12.90 -17.89
N ASN A 197 -7.58 11.95 -18.49
CA ASN A 197 -7.56 11.73 -19.94
C ASN A 197 -7.94 10.28 -20.30
N PRO A 198 -9.21 9.88 -20.07
CA PRO A 198 -9.65 8.49 -20.23
C PRO A 198 -9.61 7.96 -21.67
N ALA A 199 -9.52 8.84 -22.68
CA ALA A 199 -9.47 8.48 -24.09
C ALA A 199 -8.05 8.57 -24.70
N ALA A 200 -7.04 8.92 -23.89
CA ALA A 200 -5.66 9.01 -24.35
C ALA A 200 -4.92 7.69 -24.07
N HIS A 201 -4.16 7.21 -25.05
CA HIS A 201 -3.27 6.08 -24.84
C HIS A 201 -2.13 6.47 -23.88
N THR A 202 -2.10 5.83 -22.72
CA THR A 202 -1.02 5.97 -21.75
C THR A 202 -0.44 4.60 -21.42
N ALA A 203 0.71 4.57 -20.72
CA ALA A 203 1.30 3.31 -20.26
C ALA A 203 0.37 2.51 -19.32
N LEU A 204 -0.61 3.15 -18.69
CA LEU A 204 -1.56 2.49 -17.79
C LEU A 204 -2.72 1.83 -18.56
N ASP A 205 -3.03 2.33 -19.76
CA ASP A 205 -4.01 1.76 -20.71
C ASP A 205 -3.55 0.39 -21.24
N GLU A 206 -2.23 0.19 -21.40
CA GLU A 206 -1.67 -1.11 -21.80
C GLU A 206 -1.76 -2.18 -20.69
N ILE A 207 -1.87 -1.75 -19.42
CA ILE A 207 -1.91 -2.63 -18.26
C ILE A 207 -3.35 -2.95 -17.85
N LEU A 208 -4.25 -1.97 -17.96
CA LEU A 208 -5.67 -2.09 -17.64
C LEU A 208 -6.47 -2.03 -18.95
N PRO A 209 -6.91 -3.17 -19.53
CA PRO A 209 -7.67 -3.19 -20.77
C PRO A 209 -9.09 -2.68 -20.53
N CYS A 210 -9.26 -1.36 -20.53
CA CYS A 210 -10.53 -0.70 -20.30
C CYS A 210 -11.39 -0.72 -21.56
N VAL A 211 -12.68 -0.95 -21.38
CA VAL A 211 -13.68 -0.85 -22.45
C VAL A 211 -14.26 0.58 -22.44
N ASP A 212 -14.77 1.02 -23.59
CA ASP A 212 -15.46 2.30 -23.67
C ASP A 212 -16.78 2.28 -22.91
N THR A 213 -17.21 3.47 -22.46
CA THR A 213 -18.42 3.61 -21.64
C THR A 213 -19.70 3.21 -22.37
N THR A 214 -19.74 3.24 -23.70
CA THR A 214 -20.93 2.86 -24.46
C THR A 214 -21.11 1.35 -24.46
N THR A 215 -20.05 0.60 -24.76
CA THR A 215 -20.05 -0.86 -24.69
C THR A 215 -20.33 -1.35 -23.25
N ALA A 216 -19.75 -0.69 -22.24
CA ALA A 216 -19.99 -1.04 -20.84
C ALA A 216 -21.47 -0.83 -20.42
N LEU A 217 -22.12 0.24 -20.91
CA LEU A 217 -23.55 0.47 -20.71
C LEU A 217 -24.43 -0.53 -21.46
N GLU A 218 -24.01 -1.00 -22.64
CA GLU A 218 -24.67 -2.10 -23.34
C GLU A 218 -24.59 -3.39 -22.53
N THR A 219 -23.44 -3.70 -21.92
CA THR A 219 -23.29 -4.84 -21.00
C THR A 219 -24.26 -4.75 -19.82
N LEU A 220 -24.42 -3.57 -19.22
CA LEU A 220 -25.40 -3.34 -18.15
C LEU A 220 -26.84 -3.52 -18.63
N ALA A 221 -27.18 -3.00 -19.82
CA ALA A 221 -28.51 -3.18 -20.39
C ALA A 221 -28.81 -4.66 -20.65
N LYS A 222 -27.81 -5.43 -21.11
CA LYS A 222 -27.93 -6.88 -21.28
C LYS A 222 -28.16 -7.62 -19.97
N SER A 223 -27.51 -7.21 -18.87
CA SER A 223 -27.77 -7.84 -17.57
C SER A 223 -29.20 -7.58 -17.10
N LYS A 224 -29.72 -6.35 -17.26
CA LYS A 224 -31.12 -6.01 -16.95
C LYS A 224 -32.12 -6.80 -17.80
N GLU A 225 -31.85 -6.94 -19.10
CA GLU A 225 -32.67 -7.72 -20.01
C GLU A 225 -32.74 -9.20 -19.58
N VAL A 226 -31.61 -9.83 -19.26
CA VAL A 226 -31.56 -11.22 -18.78
C VAL A 226 -32.35 -11.38 -17.48
N THR A 227 -32.20 -10.46 -16.53
CA THR A 227 -32.99 -10.45 -15.29
C THR A 227 -34.50 -10.32 -15.56
N SER A 228 -34.90 -9.42 -16.47
CA SER A 228 -36.30 -9.22 -16.85
C SER A 228 -36.90 -10.49 -17.46
N GLN A 229 -36.18 -11.13 -18.39
CA GLN A 229 -36.59 -12.39 -19.02
C GLN A 229 -36.69 -13.52 -18.00
N LEU A 230 -35.74 -13.61 -17.07
CA LEU A 230 -35.74 -14.65 -16.03
C LEU A 230 -36.94 -14.48 -15.08
N ALA A 231 -37.29 -13.24 -14.73
CA ALA A 231 -38.50 -12.96 -13.97
C ALA A 231 -39.78 -13.35 -14.73
N GLU A 232 -39.82 -13.09 -16.04
CA GLU A 232 -40.94 -13.51 -16.88
C GLU A 232 -41.08 -15.04 -16.95
N VAL A 233 -39.98 -15.78 -17.14
CA VAL A 233 -39.98 -17.24 -17.16
C VAL A 233 -40.50 -17.81 -15.85
N VAL A 234 -40.03 -17.29 -14.71
CA VAL A 234 -40.52 -17.70 -13.38
C VAL A 234 -42.02 -17.42 -13.25
N ASN A 235 -42.47 -16.25 -13.68
CA ASN A 235 -43.88 -15.89 -13.64
C ASN A 235 -44.75 -16.75 -14.54
N GLN A 236 -44.28 -17.12 -15.73
CA GLN A 236 -44.97 -18.06 -16.60
C GLN A 236 -45.11 -19.43 -15.96
N VAL A 237 -44.09 -19.94 -15.27
CA VAL A 237 -44.18 -21.20 -14.50
C VAL A 237 -45.22 -21.06 -13.38
N ILE A 238 -45.19 -19.97 -12.62
CA ILE A 238 -46.15 -19.73 -11.54
C ILE A 238 -47.58 -19.67 -12.08
N THR A 239 -47.85 -18.86 -13.10
CA THR A 239 -49.21 -18.62 -13.59
C THR A 239 -49.75 -19.75 -14.43
N ASN A 240 -48.91 -20.39 -15.27
CA ASN A 240 -49.36 -21.38 -16.26
C ASN A 240 -49.15 -22.81 -15.80
N MET A 241 -48.32 -23.05 -14.77
CA MET A 241 -48.07 -24.40 -14.24
C MET A 241 -48.59 -24.53 -12.80
N SER A 242 -48.06 -23.74 -11.86
CA SER A 242 -48.33 -23.92 -10.42
C SER A 242 -49.71 -23.45 -9.99
N ASN A 243 -50.25 -22.40 -10.61
CA ASN A 243 -51.55 -21.82 -10.27
C ASN A 243 -52.72 -22.36 -11.12
N ILE A 244 -52.46 -23.17 -12.17
CA ILE A 244 -53.49 -23.82 -12.98
C ILE A 244 -53.80 -25.21 -12.45
N ASN A 245 -55.09 -25.48 -12.20
CA ASN A 245 -55.56 -26.81 -11.83
C ASN A 245 -55.63 -27.72 -13.07
N PHE A 246 -54.56 -28.46 -13.35
CA PHE A 246 -54.54 -29.45 -14.43
C PHE A 246 -55.44 -30.66 -14.13
N SER A 247 -56.01 -31.25 -15.18
CA SER A 247 -56.77 -32.51 -15.05
C SER A 247 -55.83 -33.67 -14.69
N PRO A 248 -56.24 -34.63 -13.85
CA PRO A 248 -55.48 -35.85 -13.55
C PRO A 248 -55.04 -36.66 -14.78
N ASN A 249 -55.72 -36.46 -15.92
CA ASN A 249 -55.38 -37.11 -17.19
C ASN A 249 -54.11 -36.52 -17.86
N PHE A 250 -53.69 -35.31 -17.48
CA PHE A 250 -52.46 -34.66 -17.95
C PHE A 250 -51.31 -34.90 -16.97
N LYS A 251 -50.93 -36.16 -16.80
CA LYS A 251 -49.89 -36.62 -15.84
C LYS A 251 -48.57 -35.83 -15.85
N PRO A 252 -48.02 -35.33 -16.98
CA PRO A 252 -46.76 -34.58 -16.96
C PRO A 252 -46.82 -33.25 -16.19
N LEU A 253 -48.00 -32.60 -16.15
CA LEU A 253 -48.22 -31.29 -15.52
C LEU A 253 -49.18 -31.36 -14.32
N TYR A 254 -49.68 -32.56 -14.01
CA TYR A 254 -50.63 -32.75 -12.91
C TYR A 254 -49.91 -32.72 -11.56
N ILE A 255 -50.04 -31.58 -10.89
CA ILE A 255 -49.66 -31.38 -9.50
C ILE A 255 -50.96 -31.42 -8.68
N ASN A 256 -51.01 -32.20 -7.59
CA ASN A 256 -52.17 -32.26 -6.71
C ASN A 256 -52.27 -30.98 -5.85
N GLN A 257 -52.70 -29.87 -6.47
CA GLN A 257 -52.63 -28.51 -5.93
C GLN A 257 -53.70 -28.24 -4.87
N SER A 258 -53.37 -28.51 -3.59
CA SER A 258 -54.28 -28.25 -2.47
C SER A 258 -54.00 -26.94 -1.70
N GLY A 259 -52.94 -26.19 -2.07
CA GLY A 259 -52.49 -24.97 -1.38
C GLY A 259 -53.01 -23.64 -1.96
N PRO A 260 -52.75 -22.50 -1.26
CA PRO A 260 -53.05 -21.15 -1.77
C PRO A 260 -52.23 -20.83 -3.03
N LEU A 261 -52.69 -19.86 -3.83
CA LEU A 261 -52.01 -19.45 -5.07
C LEU A 261 -50.61 -18.91 -4.75
N VAL A 262 -49.63 -19.36 -5.52
CA VAL A 262 -48.25 -18.88 -5.40
C VAL A 262 -48.20 -17.44 -5.93
N PRO A 263 -47.68 -16.49 -5.15
CA PRO A 263 -47.57 -15.10 -5.60
C PRO A 263 -46.44 -14.97 -6.64
N ILE A 264 -46.64 -14.10 -7.62
CA ILE A 264 -45.70 -13.89 -8.73
C ILE A 264 -44.44 -13.13 -8.30
N LEU A 265 -43.34 -13.36 -9.00
CA LEU A 265 -42.09 -12.62 -8.84
C LEU A 265 -42.25 -11.21 -9.42
N CYS A 266 -41.79 -10.22 -8.67
CA CYS A 266 -41.65 -8.86 -9.16
C CYS A 266 -40.55 -8.80 -10.23
N ASN A 267 -40.89 -8.33 -11.41
CA ASN A 267 -39.88 -7.89 -12.37
C ASN A 267 -39.41 -6.49 -11.95
N PRO A 268 -38.13 -6.28 -11.63
CA PRO A 268 -37.64 -4.97 -11.17
C PRO A 268 -37.59 -3.90 -12.28
N PHE A 269 -37.87 -4.27 -13.53
CA PHE A 269 -37.78 -3.38 -14.68
C PHE A 269 -39.10 -3.26 -15.45
N HIS A 270 -39.28 -2.12 -16.12
CA HIS A 270 -40.25 -1.91 -17.18
C HIS A 270 -39.75 -2.51 -18.51
N ALA A 271 -40.62 -2.54 -19.54
CA ALA A 271 -40.27 -3.06 -20.86
C ALA A 271 -39.19 -2.23 -21.59
N ASP A 272 -38.94 -0.99 -21.15
CA ASP A 272 -37.85 -0.13 -21.60
C ASP A 272 -36.60 -0.23 -20.70
N LEU A 273 -36.54 -1.22 -19.82
CA LEU A 273 -35.46 -1.48 -18.85
C LEU A 273 -35.26 -0.38 -17.79
N THR A 274 -36.22 0.52 -17.64
CA THR A 274 -36.24 1.48 -16.52
C THR A 274 -36.69 0.80 -15.23
N ASP A 275 -36.16 1.24 -14.09
CA ASP A 275 -36.43 0.61 -12.79
C ASP A 275 -37.90 0.86 -12.38
N ARG A 276 -38.56 -0.18 -11.85
CA ARG A 276 -39.94 -0.11 -11.36
C ARG A 276 -40.08 -0.60 -9.94
N ALA A 277 -41.04 -0.02 -9.22
CA ALA A 277 -41.47 -0.55 -7.93
C ALA A 277 -42.40 -1.75 -8.13
N CYS A 278 -42.31 -2.72 -7.21
CA CYS A 278 -43.20 -3.88 -7.19
C CYS A 278 -44.64 -3.47 -6.83
N SER A 279 -45.60 -4.05 -7.53
CA SER A 279 -47.02 -3.83 -7.30
C SER A 279 -47.54 -4.69 -6.13
N PRO A 280 -48.63 -4.29 -5.46
CA PRO A 280 -49.23 -5.10 -4.41
C PRO A 280 -49.58 -6.51 -4.92
N GLY A 281 -49.05 -7.54 -4.26
CA GLY A 281 -49.23 -8.95 -4.62
C GLY A 281 -48.07 -9.56 -5.41
N GLU A 282 -47.11 -8.75 -5.88
CA GLU A 282 -45.81 -9.24 -6.36
C GLU A 282 -44.85 -9.46 -5.19
N VAL A 283 -43.96 -10.45 -5.31
CA VAL A 283 -42.91 -10.71 -4.34
C VAL A 283 -41.59 -10.18 -4.84
N ASP A 284 -40.91 -9.41 -4.01
CA ASP A 284 -39.57 -8.89 -4.29
C ASP A 284 -38.53 -10.02 -4.37
N LEU A 285 -37.54 -9.86 -5.26
CA LEU A 285 -36.46 -10.82 -5.48
C LEU A 285 -35.73 -11.20 -4.17
N ASN A 286 -35.55 -10.26 -3.25
CA ASN A 286 -34.81 -10.49 -2.01
C ASN A 286 -35.52 -11.48 -1.06
N ASN A 287 -36.85 -11.53 -1.12
CA ASN A 287 -37.68 -12.31 -0.21
C ASN A 287 -38.41 -13.47 -0.92
N ALA A 288 -38.29 -13.58 -2.24
CA ALA A 288 -39.05 -14.52 -3.07
C ALA A 288 -38.87 -15.98 -2.63
N THR A 289 -37.63 -16.42 -2.42
CA THR A 289 -37.31 -17.79 -1.98
C THR A 289 -37.95 -18.11 -0.63
N GLN A 290 -37.84 -17.19 0.33
CA GLN A 290 -38.44 -17.34 1.65
C GLN A 290 -39.97 -17.42 1.57
N VAL A 291 -40.61 -16.55 0.78
CA VAL A 291 -42.07 -16.57 0.60
C VAL A 291 -42.53 -17.86 -0.07
N TRP A 292 -41.88 -18.29 -1.15
CA TRP A 292 -42.26 -19.49 -1.89
C TRP A 292 -42.02 -20.80 -1.13
N SER A 293 -41.09 -20.82 -0.17
CA SER A 293 -40.84 -22.00 0.67
C SER A 293 -42.11 -22.51 1.38
N GLY A 294 -43.04 -21.61 1.72
CA GLY A 294 -44.33 -21.94 2.33
C GLY A 294 -45.34 -22.61 1.39
N TYR A 295 -45.03 -22.71 0.09
CA TYR A 295 -45.89 -23.28 -0.94
C TYR A 295 -45.38 -24.62 -1.46
N VAL A 296 -44.26 -25.11 -0.93
CA VAL A 296 -43.63 -26.38 -1.33
C VAL A 296 -44.36 -27.56 -0.70
N CYS A 297 -44.69 -28.56 -1.52
CA CYS A 297 -45.30 -29.80 -1.07
C CYS A 297 -44.25 -30.92 -0.93
N GLN A 298 -44.57 -31.95 -0.14
CA GLN A 298 -43.87 -33.23 -0.21
C GLN A 298 -44.38 -34.03 -1.41
N VAL A 299 -43.49 -34.66 -2.16
CA VAL A 299 -43.82 -35.39 -3.39
C VAL A 299 -43.72 -36.90 -3.20
N SER A 300 -44.63 -37.63 -3.85
CA SER A 300 -44.59 -39.08 -4.00
C SER A 300 -43.45 -39.52 -4.93
N ALA A 301 -43.17 -40.82 -5.01
CA ALA A 301 -42.21 -41.38 -5.97
C ALA A 301 -42.55 -41.07 -7.45
N ALA A 302 -43.79 -40.68 -7.74
CA ALA A 302 -44.22 -40.25 -9.07
C ALA A 302 -44.07 -38.74 -9.32
N GLY A 303 -43.49 -37.97 -8.38
CA GLY A 303 -43.30 -36.52 -8.49
C GLY A 303 -44.56 -35.69 -8.20
N ILE A 304 -45.60 -36.30 -7.65
CA ILE A 304 -46.90 -35.67 -7.38
C ILE A 304 -46.97 -35.25 -5.91
N CYS A 305 -47.45 -34.03 -5.63
CA CYS A 305 -47.69 -33.54 -4.26
C CYS A 305 -48.62 -34.46 -3.45
N GLU A 306 -48.18 -34.85 -2.25
CA GLU A 306 -48.98 -35.58 -1.25
C GLU A 306 -49.52 -34.64 -0.16
N THR A 307 -48.80 -33.57 0.15
CA THR A 307 -49.21 -32.55 1.13
C THR A 307 -49.76 -31.30 0.45
N THR A 308 -50.42 -30.44 1.25
CA THR A 308 -50.86 -29.11 0.82
C THR A 308 -49.68 -28.30 0.28
N GLY A 309 -49.78 -27.87 -0.99
CA GLY A 309 -48.78 -27.04 -1.66
C GLY A 309 -49.07 -26.92 -3.16
N ARG A 310 -48.28 -26.10 -3.86
CA ARG A 310 -48.38 -25.88 -5.32
C ARG A 310 -47.04 -25.98 -6.04
N LEU A 311 -45.93 -26.00 -5.30
CA LEU A 311 -44.58 -26.17 -5.85
C LEU A 311 -44.03 -27.54 -5.46
N THR A 312 -43.50 -28.28 -6.42
CA THR A 312 -42.65 -29.44 -6.13
C THR A 312 -41.26 -28.95 -5.73
N PRO A 313 -40.48 -29.75 -4.99
CA PRO A 313 -39.10 -29.39 -4.64
C PRO A 313 -38.24 -29.02 -5.86
N THR A 314 -38.43 -29.72 -7.00
CA THR A 314 -37.73 -29.45 -8.25
C THR A 314 -38.10 -28.10 -8.87
N ILE A 315 -39.40 -27.75 -8.91
CA ILE A 315 -39.82 -26.44 -9.44
C ILE A 315 -39.32 -25.32 -8.53
N TYR A 316 -39.41 -25.52 -7.21
CA TYR A 316 -38.92 -24.57 -6.23
C TYR A 316 -37.42 -24.31 -6.38
N SER A 317 -36.59 -25.35 -6.50
CA SER A 317 -35.14 -25.17 -6.65
C SER A 317 -34.75 -24.46 -7.95
N GLN A 318 -35.48 -24.70 -9.05
CA GLN A 318 -35.28 -24.00 -10.32
C GLN A 318 -35.68 -22.51 -10.21
N MET A 319 -36.80 -22.21 -9.54
CA MET A 319 -37.23 -20.84 -9.27
C MET A 319 -36.26 -20.11 -8.32
N GLU A 320 -35.74 -20.79 -7.32
CA GLU A 320 -34.72 -20.27 -6.40
C GLU A 320 -33.43 -19.92 -7.15
N ALA A 321 -32.96 -20.82 -8.01
CA ALA A 321 -31.81 -20.57 -8.87
C ALA A 321 -32.01 -19.33 -9.76
N ALA A 322 -33.23 -19.14 -10.28
CA ALA A 322 -33.59 -18.00 -11.12
C ALA A 322 -33.54 -16.68 -10.35
N VAL A 323 -34.05 -16.70 -9.12
CA VAL A 323 -33.98 -15.56 -8.21
C VAL A 323 -32.53 -15.26 -7.83
N ASN A 324 -31.72 -16.26 -7.50
CA ASN A 324 -30.32 -16.07 -7.13
C ASN A 324 -29.49 -15.47 -8.28
N VAL A 325 -29.65 -15.96 -9.51
CA VAL A 325 -28.97 -15.39 -10.68
C VAL A 325 -29.44 -13.96 -10.94
N SER A 326 -30.76 -13.72 -10.89
CA SER A 326 -31.35 -12.38 -11.05
C SER A 326 -30.81 -11.41 -10.01
N TYR A 327 -30.72 -11.85 -8.75
CA TYR A 327 -30.15 -11.09 -7.65
C TYR A 327 -28.67 -10.78 -7.89
N GLY A 328 -27.89 -11.77 -8.33
CA GLY A 328 -26.48 -11.59 -8.65
C GLY A 328 -26.27 -10.55 -9.76
N LEU A 329 -27.04 -10.64 -10.84
CA LEU A 329 -26.97 -9.69 -11.95
C LEU A 329 -27.35 -8.27 -11.51
N ILE A 330 -28.40 -8.08 -10.73
CA ILE A 330 -28.82 -6.74 -10.28
C ILE A 330 -27.77 -6.10 -9.37
N ASN A 331 -27.25 -6.87 -8.40
CA ASN A 331 -26.39 -6.32 -7.36
C ASN A 331 -24.92 -6.18 -7.80
N TYR A 332 -24.44 -7.08 -8.67
CA TYR A 332 -23.02 -7.11 -9.05
C TYR A 332 -22.73 -6.66 -10.50
N ALA A 333 -23.71 -6.60 -11.40
CA ALA A 333 -23.46 -6.07 -12.75
C ALA A 333 -22.93 -4.62 -12.72
N PRO A 334 -23.43 -3.69 -11.87
CA PRO A 334 -22.86 -2.35 -11.79
C PRO A 334 -21.37 -2.35 -11.40
N PHE A 335 -20.95 -3.27 -10.53
CA PHE A 335 -19.55 -3.42 -10.15
C PHE A 335 -18.71 -3.99 -11.31
N LEU A 336 -19.20 -5.03 -11.99
CA LEU A 336 -18.51 -5.62 -13.14
C LEU A 336 -18.34 -4.61 -14.28
N VAL A 337 -19.35 -3.78 -14.53
CA VAL A 337 -19.30 -2.69 -15.51
C VAL A 337 -18.28 -1.63 -15.11
N GLN A 338 -18.16 -1.31 -13.81
CA GLN A 338 -17.14 -0.38 -13.31
C GLN A 338 -15.70 -0.94 -13.41
N LEU A 339 -15.54 -2.26 -13.35
CA LEU A 339 -14.27 -2.92 -13.64
C LEU A 339 -13.98 -2.89 -15.14
N GLU A 340 -14.99 -3.15 -15.98
CA GLU A 340 -14.90 -3.19 -17.43
C GLU A 340 -14.51 -1.82 -18.03
N ASP A 341 -15.17 -0.74 -17.61
CA ASP A 341 -14.86 0.63 -18.08
C ASP A 341 -13.73 1.32 -17.29
N CYS A 342 -13.13 0.59 -16.35
CA CYS A 342 -12.10 1.03 -15.41
C CYS A 342 -12.48 2.24 -14.54
N SER A 343 -13.77 2.61 -14.43
CA SER A 343 -14.20 3.68 -13.53
C SER A 343 -13.85 3.38 -12.07
N PHE A 344 -13.89 2.11 -11.65
CA PHE A 344 -13.41 1.67 -10.34
C PHE A 344 -11.93 2.00 -10.12
N ALA A 345 -11.08 1.68 -11.10
CA ALA A 345 -9.65 1.96 -11.04
C ALA A 345 -9.37 3.48 -11.08
N ARG A 346 -10.12 4.23 -11.89
CA ARG A 346 -10.04 5.70 -11.93
C ARG A 346 -10.41 6.34 -10.61
N GLN A 347 -11.48 5.87 -9.96
CA GLN A 347 -11.87 6.37 -8.65
C GLN A 347 -10.78 6.07 -7.61
N THR A 348 -10.27 4.83 -7.60
CA THR A 348 -9.19 4.41 -6.71
C THR A 348 -7.92 5.26 -6.90
N PHE A 349 -7.49 5.49 -8.14
CA PHE A 349 -6.31 6.32 -8.42
C PHE A 349 -6.52 7.80 -8.12
N SER A 350 -7.73 8.32 -8.33
CA SER A 350 -8.11 9.68 -7.92
C SER A 350 -8.01 9.85 -6.40
N GLU A 351 -8.49 8.89 -5.62
CA GLU A 351 -8.41 8.90 -4.17
C GLU A 351 -6.96 8.76 -3.67
N ILE A 352 -6.15 7.89 -4.28
CA ILE A 352 -4.71 7.79 -4.00
C ILE A 352 -4.01 9.13 -4.29
N HIS A 353 -4.27 9.72 -5.46
CA HIS A 353 -3.66 11.00 -5.82
C HIS A 353 -4.05 12.12 -4.85
N ARG A 354 -5.33 12.22 -4.48
CA ARG A 354 -5.82 13.32 -3.66
C ARG A 354 -5.42 13.17 -2.19
N GLU A 355 -5.51 11.97 -1.64
CA GLU A 355 -5.42 11.75 -0.19
C GLU A 355 -4.05 11.23 0.27
N HIS A 356 -3.36 10.46 -0.57
CA HIS A 356 -2.15 9.72 -0.18
C HIS A 356 -0.86 10.33 -0.76
N CYS A 357 -0.88 10.72 -2.03
CA CYS A 357 0.28 11.29 -2.72
C CYS A 357 0.89 12.56 -2.07
N PRO A 358 0.12 13.54 -1.54
CA PRO A 358 0.70 14.71 -0.89
C PRO A 358 1.54 14.35 0.33
N GLY A 359 1.09 13.37 1.12
CA GLY A 359 1.81 12.85 2.29
C GLY A 359 3.09 12.15 1.88
N LEU A 360 3.00 11.21 0.96
CA LEU A 360 4.15 10.46 0.42
C LEU A 360 5.23 11.41 -0.12
N ARG A 361 4.85 12.38 -0.94
CA ARG A 361 5.78 13.35 -1.55
C ARG A 361 6.43 14.26 -0.51
N LYS A 362 5.65 14.74 0.46
CA LYS A 362 6.16 15.61 1.52
C LYS A 362 7.15 14.87 2.42
N TYR A 363 6.79 13.70 2.94
CA TYR A 363 7.61 13.01 3.93
C TYR A 363 8.84 12.34 3.32
N SER A 364 8.75 11.82 2.09
CA SER A 364 9.94 11.34 1.36
C SER A 364 10.96 12.45 1.14
N ARG A 365 10.50 13.67 0.77
CA ARG A 365 11.37 14.85 0.64
C ARG A 365 12.01 15.23 1.97
N GLU A 366 11.26 15.23 3.07
CA GLU A 366 11.79 15.55 4.40
C GLU A 366 12.86 14.54 4.85
N ILE A 367 12.71 13.24 4.54
CA ILE A 367 13.73 12.22 4.79
C ILE A 367 15.00 12.50 4.00
N TYR A 368 14.88 12.71 2.69
CA TYR A 368 16.02 13.04 1.83
C TYR A 368 16.76 14.28 2.33
N VAL A 369 16.04 15.36 2.66
CA VAL A 369 16.64 16.60 3.20
C VAL A 369 17.33 16.35 4.53
N GLY A 370 16.72 15.58 5.44
CA GLY A 370 17.33 15.20 6.70
C GLY A 370 18.63 14.40 6.51
N LEU A 371 18.65 13.46 5.57
CA LEU A 371 19.83 12.65 5.25
C LEU A 371 20.97 13.53 4.71
N VAL A 372 20.68 14.46 3.79
CA VAL A 372 21.68 15.41 3.27
C VAL A 372 22.26 16.27 4.40
N ILE A 373 21.42 16.82 5.28
CA ILE A 373 21.87 17.67 6.39
C ILE A 373 22.80 16.89 7.33
N VAL A 374 22.40 15.69 7.76
CA VAL A 374 23.22 14.87 8.67
C VAL A 374 24.53 14.46 8.00
N SER A 375 24.49 13.98 6.75
CA SER A 375 25.68 13.49 6.03
C SER A 375 26.69 14.61 5.80
N THR A 376 26.23 15.77 5.34
CA THR A 376 27.11 16.93 5.10
C THR A 376 27.68 17.50 6.40
N ALA A 377 26.89 17.58 7.47
CA ALA A 377 27.37 18.06 8.76
C ALA A 377 28.39 17.10 9.40
N VAL A 378 28.19 15.79 9.32
CA VAL A 378 29.18 14.81 9.79
C VAL A 378 30.43 14.84 8.92
N MET A 379 30.31 14.85 7.59
CA MET A 379 31.46 14.97 6.68
C MET A 379 32.34 16.18 7.04
N LEU A 380 31.74 17.35 7.22
CA LEU A 380 32.47 18.55 7.63
C LEU A 380 33.06 18.40 9.03
N SER A 381 32.35 17.79 9.98
CA SER A 381 32.87 17.51 11.32
C SER A 381 34.13 16.64 11.28
N LEU A 382 34.14 15.60 10.45
CA LEU A 382 35.29 14.69 10.30
C LEU A 382 36.51 15.41 9.72
N ILE A 383 36.32 16.26 8.69
CA ILE A 383 37.39 17.06 8.09
C ILE A 383 37.99 18.00 9.15
N PHE A 384 37.13 18.70 9.90
CA PHE A 384 37.57 19.62 10.94
C PHE A 384 38.24 18.89 12.12
N TRP A 385 37.83 17.66 12.45
CA TRP A 385 38.52 16.83 13.45
C TRP A 385 39.95 16.49 13.04
N VAL A 386 40.18 16.13 11.77
CA VAL A 386 41.54 15.85 11.28
C VAL A 386 42.42 17.10 11.36
N ILE A 387 41.89 18.26 10.94
CA ILE A 387 42.62 19.54 10.99
C ILE A 387 42.92 19.93 12.44
N TYR A 388 41.92 19.88 13.32
CA TYR A 388 42.06 20.22 14.73
C TYR A 388 43.05 19.28 15.46
N GLY A 389 42.99 17.98 15.17
CA GLY A 389 43.92 16.99 15.72
C GLY A 389 45.37 17.23 15.29
N ARG A 390 45.61 17.57 14.01
CA ARG A 390 46.94 17.93 13.49
C ARG A 390 47.48 19.20 14.15
N GLU A 391 46.67 20.25 14.20
CA GLU A 391 47.06 21.54 14.81
C GLU A 391 47.40 21.39 16.29
N ARG A 392 46.64 20.58 17.04
CA ARG A 392 46.94 20.28 18.44
C ARG A 392 48.28 19.53 18.59
N ARG A 393 48.58 18.58 17.70
CA ARG A 393 49.85 17.82 17.71
C ARG A 393 51.06 18.72 17.50
N HIS A 394 50.99 19.65 16.55
CA HIS A 394 52.07 20.62 16.30
C HIS A 394 52.39 21.47 17.54
N ARG A 395 51.38 21.79 18.36
CA ARG A 395 51.58 22.57 19.59
C ARG A 395 52.18 21.77 20.73
N THR A 396 51.73 20.53 20.92
CA THR A 396 52.30 19.69 21.98
C THR A 396 53.74 19.29 21.63
N GLY A 397 54.01 18.93 20.37
CA GLY A 397 55.36 18.63 19.90
C GLY A 397 56.30 19.84 19.99
N GLY A 398 55.86 21.01 19.54
CA GLY A 398 56.66 22.24 19.66
C GLY A 398 56.90 22.69 21.11
N LYS A 399 55.97 22.40 22.04
CA LYS A 399 56.20 22.63 23.48
C LYS A 399 57.26 21.69 24.05
N GLN A 400 57.20 20.39 23.72
CA GLN A 400 58.20 19.41 24.18
C GLN A 400 59.59 19.69 23.63
N GLU A 401 59.72 20.09 22.35
CA GLU A 401 61.01 20.51 21.78
C GLU A 401 61.56 21.76 22.46
N HIS A 402 60.71 22.73 22.81
CA HIS A 402 61.12 23.92 23.55
C HIS A 402 61.50 23.65 25.00
N GLU A 403 60.79 22.75 25.70
CA GLU A 403 61.13 22.32 27.06
C GLU A 403 62.45 21.54 27.07
N HIS A 404 62.65 20.63 26.12
CA HIS A 404 63.90 19.86 26.01
C HIS A 404 65.11 20.75 25.66
N GLN A 405 64.94 21.72 24.75
CA GLN A 405 65.98 22.73 24.48
C GLN A 405 66.26 23.68 25.66
N ALA A 406 65.27 23.91 26.53
CA ALA A 406 65.45 24.73 27.73
C ALA A 406 66.19 23.93 28.82
N GLU A 407 65.91 22.64 28.94
CA GLU A 407 66.58 21.70 29.86
C GLU A 407 68.04 21.46 29.43
N ASP A 408 68.30 21.25 28.14
CA ASP A 408 69.68 21.13 27.59
C ASP A 408 70.50 22.41 27.80
N ARG A 409 69.88 23.59 27.68
CA ARG A 409 70.56 24.86 27.98
C ARG A 409 70.86 25.05 29.46
N ALA A 410 69.95 24.63 30.34
CA ALA A 410 70.15 24.70 31.79
C ALA A 410 71.29 23.76 32.23
N ALA A 411 71.31 22.52 31.71
CA ALA A 411 72.39 21.56 31.97
C ALA A 411 73.75 22.04 31.43
N HIS A 412 73.78 22.69 30.26
CA HIS A 412 75.01 23.28 29.74
C HIS A 412 75.52 24.45 30.58
N GLN A 413 74.64 25.16 31.29
CA GLN A 413 75.00 26.31 32.11
C GLN A 413 75.54 25.89 33.49
N GLU A 414 74.99 24.81 34.10
CA GLU A 414 75.55 24.19 35.32
C GLU A 414 76.96 23.62 35.10
N VAL A 415 77.24 22.95 33.96
CA VAL A 415 78.58 22.42 33.66
C VAL A 415 79.62 23.52 33.46
N VAL A 416 79.20 24.71 33.00
CA VAL A 416 80.10 25.87 32.83
C VAL A 416 80.37 26.55 34.18
N GLU A 417 79.42 26.56 35.11
CA GLU A 417 79.63 27.06 36.48
C GLU A 417 80.52 26.12 37.32
N GLU A 418 80.30 24.81 37.30
CA GLU A 418 81.17 23.84 38.03
C GLU A 418 82.58 23.73 37.42
N GLY A 419 82.72 23.89 36.10
CA GLY A 419 84.02 23.91 35.42
C GLY A 419 84.83 25.20 35.61
N GLY A 420 84.19 26.27 36.08
CA GLY A 420 84.81 27.56 36.38
C GLY A 420 85.50 27.61 37.75
N GLU A 421 85.05 26.79 38.71
CA GLU A 421 85.52 26.84 40.10
C GLU A 421 86.81 26.02 40.35
N ILE A 422 87.28 25.23 39.37
CA ILE A 422 88.49 24.37 39.51
C ILE A 422 89.77 25.08 38.99
N LYS A 423 89.71 26.37 38.60
CA LYS A 423 90.87 27.12 38.07
C LYS A 423 91.43 28.25 38.94
N GLU A 424 90.94 28.43 40.16
CA GLU A 424 91.61 29.29 41.15
C GLU A 424 91.71 28.58 42.50
N HIS A 425 92.72 27.70 42.64
CA HIS A 425 93.68 27.74 43.77
C HIS A 425 94.78 26.68 43.63
#